data_AF-A0A2S4S1S2-F1
#
_entry.id   AF-A0A2S4S1S2-F1
#
_cell.length_a   1.000
_cell.length_b   1.000
_cell.length_c   1.000
_cell.angle_alpha   90.00
_cell.angle_beta   90.00
_cell.angle_gamma   90.00
#
_symmetry.space_group_name_H-M   'P 1'
#
loop_
_entity.id
_entity.type
_entity.pdbx_description
1 polymer ?
#
loop_
_entity_poly.entity_id
_entity_poly.type
_entity_poly.pdbx_seq_one_letter_code
_entity_poly.pdbx_strand_id
1 'polypeptide(L)' 'MDNIIISGVRIYFPKPGERLPVPPDNTHNFAVKGTVGKRCCLLGFLHKNWHVLALPEYEHTGAAIMEAVRQGKKRWR' A
#
# COMPACT_ATOMS: atom_id res chain seq x y z
N MET A 1 1.79 13.84 -2.16
CA MET A 1 1.29 12.45 -2.07
C MET A 1 0.28 12.33 -0.95
N ASP A 2 -0.91 11.85 -1.27
CA ASP A 2 -1.99 11.66 -0.31
C ASP A 2 -1.81 10.33 0.44
N ASN A 3 -2.29 10.27 1.67
CA ASN A 3 -2.30 9.03 2.46
C ASN A 3 -3.52 8.96 3.38
N ILE A 4 -3.90 7.74 3.74
CA ILE A 4 -4.94 7.47 4.73
C ILE A 4 -4.40 6.53 5.81
N ILE A 5 -4.98 6.60 7.01
CA ILE A 5 -4.70 5.66 8.10
C ILE A 5 -6.00 4.93 8.45
N ILE A 6 -6.00 3.60 8.32
CA ILE A 6 -7.14 2.74 8.65
C ILE A 6 -6.66 1.65 9.60
N SER A 7 -7.25 1.56 10.80
CA SER A 7 -6.90 0.55 11.81
C SER A 7 -5.39 0.46 12.10
N GLY A 8 -4.69 1.59 12.21
CA GLY A 8 -3.23 1.63 12.47
C GLY A 8 -2.34 1.28 11.26
N VAL A 9 -2.94 1.09 10.09
CA VAL A 9 -2.25 0.86 8.82
C VAL A 9 -2.24 2.14 8.01
N ARG A 10 -1.06 2.59 7.58
CA ARG A 10 -0.92 3.77 6.70
C ARG A 10 -0.82 3.32 5.25
N ILE A 11 -1.62 3.93 4.39
CA ILE A 11 -1.70 3.62 2.96
C ILE A 11 -1.45 4.88 2.15
N TYR A 12 -0.41 4.90 1.33
CA TYR A 12 -0.05 6.00 0.44
C TYR A 12 -0.65 5.83 -0.96
N PHE A 13 -0.97 6.95 -1.62
CA PHE A 13 -1.50 7.00 -3.00
C PHE A 13 -0.59 7.87 -3.89
N PRO A 14 0.50 7.31 -4.44
CA PRO A 14 1.38 8.04 -5.35
C PRO A 14 0.68 8.38 -6.68
N LYS A 15 0.87 9.61 -7.16
CA LYS A 15 0.57 9.97 -8.55
C LYS A 15 1.60 9.34 -9.51
N PRO A 16 1.29 9.18 -10.81
CA PRO A 16 2.27 8.73 -11.80
C PRO A 16 3.53 9.62 -11.76
N GLY A 17 4.70 9.00 -11.64
CA GLY A 17 5.99 9.70 -11.53
C GLY A 17 6.41 10.12 -10.11
N GLU A 18 5.51 10.08 -9.11
CA GLU A 18 5.89 10.37 -7.73
C GLU A 18 6.72 9.22 -7.12
N ARG A 19 7.78 9.59 -6.40
CA ARG A 19 8.55 8.65 -5.58
C ARG A 19 7.82 8.40 -4.26
N LEU A 20 7.75 7.14 -3.85
CA LEU A 20 7.21 6.78 -2.54
C LEU A 20 8.12 7.33 -1.42
N PRO A 21 7.55 7.89 -0.34
CA PRO A 21 8.33 8.38 0.78
C PRO A 21 8.96 7.21 1.55
N VAL A 22 9.95 7.52 2.39
CA VAL A 22 10.38 6.63 3.48
C VAL A 22 9.42 6.85 4.64
N PRO A 23 8.56 5.88 4.97
CA PRO A 23 7.57 6.07 6.00
C PRO A 23 8.15 5.83 7.42
N PRO A 24 7.43 6.25 8.48
CA PRO A 24 7.85 5.98 9.85
C PRO A 24 7.76 4.49 10.20
N ASP A 25 8.75 3.94 10.93
CA ASP A 25 8.82 2.52 11.29
C ASP A 25 7.81 2.08 12.36
N ASN A 26 7.00 3.00 12.90
CA ASN A 26 6.05 2.73 13.98
C ASN A 26 4.70 2.15 13.52
N THR A 27 4.46 2.07 12.22
CA THR A 27 3.18 1.63 11.64
C THR A 27 3.43 0.71 10.45
N HIS A 28 2.43 -0.12 10.12
CA HIS A 28 2.50 -0.89 8.89
C HIS A 28 2.19 0.04 7.72
N ASN A 29 3.16 0.17 6.81
CA ASN A 29 3.08 1.10 5.71
C ASN A 29 2.89 0.36 4.39
N PHE A 30 1.88 0.78 3.65
CA PHE A 30 1.52 0.26 2.34
C PHE A 30 1.38 1.40 1.34
N ALA A 31 1.42 1.08 0.06
CA ALA A 31 1.10 2.02 -1.01
C ALA A 31 0.23 1.36 -2.06
N VAL A 32 -0.76 2.08 -2.57
CA VAL A 32 -1.58 1.65 -3.69
C VAL A 32 -1.18 2.47 -4.92
N LYS A 33 -0.46 1.83 -5.84
CA LYS A 33 0.04 2.48 -7.05
C LYS A 33 -0.84 2.09 -8.24
N GLY A 34 -1.39 3.08 -8.94
CA GLY A 34 -2.10 2.85 -10.19
C GLY A 34 -1.20 2.25 -11.26
N THR A 35 -1.73 1.32 -12.04
CA THR A 35 -1.04 0.65 -13.15
C THR A 35 -1.73 1.02 -14.48
N VAL A 36 -2.17 0.04 -15.27
CA VAL A 36 -2.85 0.28 -16.55
C VAL A 36 -4.36 0.35 -16.32
N GLY A 37 -4.97 1.44 -16.80
CA GLY A 37 -6.41 1.67 -16.65
C GLY A 37 -6.81 1.93 -15.20
N LYS A 38 -7.77 1.15 -14.69
CA LYS A 38 -8.27 1.27 -13.30
C LYS A 38 -7.54 0.34 -12.30
N ARG A 39 -6.61 -0.48 -12.81
CA ARG A 39 -5.90 -1.46 -11.99
C ARG A 39 -4.87 -0.79 -11.09
N CYS A 40 -4.53 -1.48 -10.01
CA CYS A 40 -3.52 -1.01 -9.07
C CYS A 40 -2.75 -2.15 -8.40
N CYS A 41 -1.51 -1.85 -8.05
CA CYS A 41 -0.66 -2.74 -7.25
C CYS A 41 -0.64 -2.29 -5.80
N LEU A 42 -0.59 -3.26 -4.90
CA LEU A 42 -0.30 -3.05 -3.50
C LEU A 42 1.20 -3.24 -3.24
N LEU A 43 1.83 -2.24 -2.64
CA LEU A 43 3.19 -2.31 -2.15
C LEU A 43 3.20 -2.28 -0.62
N GLY A 44 4.16 -2.97 -0.02
CA GLY A 44 4.45 -2.93 1.41
C GLY A 44 5.85 -2.41 1.65
N PHE A 45 6.01 -1.62 2.72
CA PHE A 45 7.32 -1.20 3.17
C PHE A 45 7.92 -2.28 4.08
N LEU A 46 8.91 -3.01 3.57
CA LEU A 46 9.57 -4.13 4.24
C LEU A 46 11.08 -3.93 4.15
N HIS A 47 11.82 -4.22 5.22
CA HIS A 47 13.29 -4.12 5.24
C HIS A 47 13.82 -2.78 4.65
N LYS A 48 13.19 -1.67 5.06
CA LYS A 48 13.50 -0.30 4.61
C LYS A 48 13.32 -0.04 3.11
N ASN A 49 12.57 -0.89 2.40
CA ASN A 49 12.32 -0.77 0.98
C ASN A 49 10.85 -1.06 0.62
N TRP A 50 10.41 -0.55 -0.53
CA TRP A 50 9.08 -0.80 -1.07
C TRP A 50 9.08 -2.06 -1.93
N HIS A 51 8.25 -3.02 -1.57
CA HIS A 51 8.10 -4.29 -2.28
C HIS A 51 6.67 -4.45 -2.79
N VAL A 52 6.51 -4.95 -4.02
CA VAL A 52 5.20 -5.35 -4.55
C VAL A 52 4.74 -6.60 -3.79
N LEU A 53 3.54 -6.55 -3.20
CA LEU A 53 3.02 -7.61 -2.34
C LEU A 53 2.09 -8.59 -3.04
N ALA A 54 1.46 -8.19 -4.14
CA ALA A 54 0.51 -9.04 -4.85
C ALA A 54 0.59 -8.83 -6.36
N LEU A 55 0.65 -9.96 -7.07
CA LEU A 55 0.26 -10.14 -8.46
C LEU A 55 -0.76 -11.29 -8.49
N PRO A 56 -1.85 -11.20 -9.26
CA PRO A 56 -2.19 -10.13 -10.22
C PRO A 56 -2.60 -8.79 -9.57
N GLU A 57 -2.60 -7.73 -10.38
CA GLU A 57 -3.04 -6.39 -9.98
C GLU A 57 -4.52 -6.40 -9.53
N TYR A 58 -4.88 -5.53 -8.59
CA TYR A 58 -6.26 -5.36 -8.15
C TYR A 58 -7.06 -4.57 -9.19
N GLU A 59 -8.30 -4.98 -9.45
CA GLU A 59 -9.18 -4.30 -10.42
C GLU A 59 -9.54 -2.86 -10.02
N HIS A 60 -9.51 -2.54 -8.74
CA HIS A 60 -9.79 -1.20 -8.21
C HIS A 60 -9.11 -0.94 -6.86
N THR A 61 -8.86 0.33 -6.57
CA THR A 61 -8.18 0.83 -5.34
C THR A 61 -8.80 0.29 -4.06
N GLY A 62 -10.13 0.16 -4.00
CA GLY A 62 -10.82 -0.36 -2.82
C GLY A 62 -10.39 -1.77 -2.41
N ALA A 63 -10.15 -2.67 -3.37
CA ALA A 63 -9.70 -4.03 -3.08
C ALA A 63 -8.27 -4.05 -2.53
N ALA A 64 -7.39 -3.22 -3.09
CA ALA A 64 -6.02 -3.06 -2.60
C ALA A 64 -5.97 -2.47 -1.18
N ILE A 65 -6.86 -1.51 -0.86
CA ILE A 65 -7.00 -0.95 0.49
C ILE A 65 -7.44 -2.04 1.49
N MET A 66 -8.48 -2.82 1.15
CA MET A 66 -8.95 -3.89 2.03
C MET A 66 -7.85 -4.93 2.28
N GLU A 67 -7.07 -5.29 1.26
CA GLU A 67 -5.94 -6.19 1.44
C GLU A 67 -4.87 -5.59 2.35
N ALA A 68 -4.50 -4.32 2.17
CA ALA A 68 -3.52 -3.64 3.03
C ALA A 68 -3.94 -3.70 4.51
N VAL A 69 -5.21 -3.43 4.79
CA VAL A 69 -5.78 -3.53 6.15
C VAL A 69 -5.77 -4.98 6.64
N ARG A 70 -6.14 -5.94 5.80
CA ARG A 70 -6.12 -7.38 6.14
C ARG A 70 -4.70 -7.85 6.50
N GLN A 71 -3.70 -7.45 5.73
CA GLN A 71 -2.30 -7.81 5.98
C GLN A 71 -1.74 -7.12 7.21
N GLY A 72 -2.03 -5.83 7.41
CA GLY A 72 -1.63 -5.09 8.60
C GLY A 72 -2.20 -5.70 9.89
N LYS A 73 -3.41 -6.27 9.84
CA LYS A 73 -4.01 -7.00 10.97
C LYS A 73 -3.43 -8.40 11.18
N LYS A 74 -3.04 -9.12 10.12
CA LYS A 74 -2.51 -10.49 10.25
C LYS A 74 -1.14 -10.56 10.91
N ARG A 75 -0.31 -9.51 10.82
CA ARG A 75 0.99 -9.43 11.51
C ARG A 75 0.90 -9.14 13.02
N TRP A 76 -0.31 -9.01 13.56
CA TRP A 76 -0.61 -8.79 14.98
C TRP A 76 -0.94 -10.07 15.77
N ARG A 77 -0.55 -11.25 15.28
CA ARG A 77 -0.56 -12.50 16.03
C ARG A 77 0.83 -13.09 16.12
#